data_AF-A0AAU8TZM9-F1
#
_entry.id   AF-A0AAU8TZM9-F1
#
_cell.length_a   1.000
_cell.length_b   1.000
_cell.length_c   1.000
_cell.angle_alpha   90.00
_cell.angle_beta   90.00
_cell.angle_gamma   90.00
#
_symmetry.space_group_name_H-M   'P 1'
#
loop_
_entity.id
_entity.type
_entity.pdbx_description
1 polymer ?
#
loop_
_entity_poly.entity_id
_entity_poly.type
_entity_poly.pdbx_seq_one_letter_code
_entity_poly.pdbx_strand_id
1 'polypeptide(L)'
;MGEPVAEQLALLKDVCMPSPGQQGRLGLWELKISWGRMDWLGEPSCTAVAEKMIVKYTLFDRGGRPLRAHVTLKLKVTPSASTNGEPAIASKSPKQVINNLRDKLGI
;
A
#
# COMPACT_ATOMS: atom_id res chain seq x y z
N MET A 1 -20.01 10.43 -19.59
CA MET A 1 -18.65 10.66 -20.11
C MET A 1 -17.70 10.49 -18.94
N GLY A 2 -16.67 9.64 -19.05
CA GLY A 2 -15.73 9.42 -17.94
C GLY A 2 -14.86 10.65 -17.68
N GLU A 3 -14.46 10.86 -16.43
CA GLU A 3 -13.49 11.91 -16.08
C GLU A 3 -12.16 11.70 -16.83
N PRO A 4 -11.48 12.77 -17.25
CA PRO A 4 -10.19 12.63 -17.91
C PRO A 4 -9.19 11.97 -16.96
N VAL A 5 -8.36 11.07 -17.49
CA VAL A 5 -7.34 10.31 -16.73
C VAL A 5 -6.45 11.23 -15.87
N ALA A 6 -6.22 12.46 -16.33
CA ALA A 6 -5.46 13.47 -15.59
C ALA A 6 -6.12 13.86 -14.26
N GLU A 7 -7.45 14.02 -14.22
CA GLU A 7 -8.19 14.39 -13.00
C GLU A 7 -8.19 13.25 -11.99
N GLN A 8 -8.46 12.02 -12.46
CA GLN A 8 -8.41 10.82 -11.61
C GLN A 8 -7.01 10.60 -10.99
N LEU A 9 -5.96 10.86 -11.77
CA LEU A 9 -4.58 10.80 -11.27
C LEU A 9 -4.24 11.93 -10.32
N ALA A 10 -4.81 13.12 -10.51
CA ALA A 10 -4.62 14.23 -9.57
C ALA A 10 -5.24 13.91 -8.21
N LEU A 11 -6.47 13.39 -8.20
CA LEU A 11 -7.13 12.91 -6.97
C LEU A 11 -6.34 11.80 -6.29
N LEU A 12 -5.87 10.81 -7.06
CA LEU A 12 -5.10 9.70 -6.49
C LEU A 12 -3.76 10.17 -5.91
N LYS A 13 -3.10 11.16 -6.54
CA LYS A 13 -1.87 11.76 -6.02
C LYS A 13 -2.12 12.52 -4.74
N ASP A 14 -3.19 13.30 -4.67
CA ASP A 14 -3.55 14.08 -3.49
C ASP A 14 -3.81 13.16 -2.28
N VAL A 15 -4.55 12.08 -2.50
CA VAL A 15 -4.86 11.09 -1.47
C VAL A 15 -3.61 10.32 -1.02
N CYS A 16 -2.79 9.83 -1.96
CA CYS A 16 -1.64 8.99 -1.62
C CYS A 16 -0.40 9.78 -1.17
N MET A 17 -0.23 11.02 -1.62
CA MET A 17 0.95 11.85 -1.41
C MET A 17 0.55 13.31 -1.21
N PRO A 18 -0.10 13.65 -0.07
CA PRO A 18 -0.49 15.02 0.20
C PRO A 18 0.73 15.94 0.23
N SER A 19 0.57 17.15 -0.31
CA SER A 19 1.66 18.12 -0.38
C SER A 19 2.17 18.48 1.03
N PRO A 20 3.49 18.71 1.22
CA PRO A 20 4.14 18.87 2.54
C PRO A 20 3.77 20.15 3.31
N GLY A 21 2.64 20.79 3.02
CA GLY A 21 2.14 22.00 3.71
C GLY A 21 0.97 21.76 4.66
N GLN A 22 0.31 20.60 4.62
CA GLN A 22 -0.78 20.23 5.53
C GLN A 22 -0.24 19.34 6.66
N GLN A 23 -0.24 19.87 7.88
CA GLN A 23 0.18 19.23 9.13
C GLN A 23 1.68 18.95 9.31
N GLY A 24 2.27 19.67 10.26
CA GLY A 24 3.64 19.58 10.76
C GLY A 24 4.01 18.27 11.48
N ARG A 25 3.62 17.12 10.94
CA ARG A 25 4.33 15.86 11.18
C ARG A 25 4.83 15.38 9.84
N LEU A 26 6.00 14.73 9.86
CA LEU A 26 6.55 13.92 8.78
C LEU A 26 5.64 12.68 8.51
N GLY A 27 4.33 12.91 8.44
CA GLY A 27 3.26 11.96 8.69
C GLY A 27 2.73 11.44 7.37
N LEU A 28 3.19 10.25 7.04
CA LEU A 28 2.59 9.42 6.02
C LEU A 28 1.07 9.30 6.28
N TRP A 29 0.25 9.74 5.34
CA TRP A 29 -1.20 9.70 5.46
C TRP A 29 -1.69 8.25 5.45
N GLU A 30 -2.58 7.92 6.38
CA GLU A 30 -3.19 6.59 6.45
C GLU A 30 -4.39 6.51 5.49
N LEU A 31 -4.34 5.51 4.62
CA LEU A 31 -5.38 5.19 3.64
C LEU A 31 -6.21 4.03 4.17
N LYS A 32 -7.53 4.16 4.09
CA LYS A 32 -8.46 3.05 4.27
C LYS A 32 -8.82 2.46 2.91
N ILE A 33 -8.54 1.19 2.72
CA ILE A 33 -8.74 0.49 1.45
C ILE A 33 -9.79 -0.59 1.64
N SER A 34 -10.80 -0.58 0.78
CA SER A 34 -11.89 -1.57 0.74
C SER A 34 -12.21 -1.91 -0.70
N TRP A 35 -12.59 -3.16 -0.97
CA TRP A 35 -12.97 -3.60 -2.32
C TRP A 35 -14.14 -4.58 -2.26
N GLY A 36 -15.35 -4.12 -2.61
CA GLY A 36 -16.52 -4.99 -2.64
C GLY A 36 -16.73 -5.78 -1.34
N ARG A 37 -16.70 -7.12 -1.42
CA ARG A 37 -16.77 -8.06 -0.29
C ARG A 37 -15.42 -8.72 0.03
N MET A 38 -14.32 -8.11 -0.38
CA MET A 38 -12.98 -8.61 -0.11
C MET A 38 -12.69 -8.55 1.38
N ASP A 39 -12.24 -9.69 1.91
CA ASP A 39 -11.80 -9.83 3.29
C ASP A 39 -10.29 -9.53 3.40
N TRP A 40 -9.93 -8.64 4.31
CA TRP A 40 -8.58 -8.22 4.60
C TRP A 40 -8.14 -8.79 5.95
N LEU A 41 -7.94 -10.10 6.02
CA LEU A 41 -7.56 -10.82 7.25
C LEU A 41 -8.64 -10.74 8.35
N GLY A 42 -9.90 -10.94 7.99
CA GLY A 42 -11.06 -10.88 8.88
C GLY A 42 -11.74 -9.52 8.95
N GLU A 43 -11.21 -8.50 8.26
CA GLU A 43 -11.74 -7.14 8.25
C GLU A 43 -12.25 -6.74 6.85
N PRO A 44 -13.34 -5.96 6.73
CA PRO A 44 -13.88 -5.52 5.43
C PRO A 44 -13.00 -4.46 4.74
N SER A 45 -11.96 -3.98 5.41
CA SER A 45 -11.02 -2.98 4.89
C SER A 45 -9.67 -3.08 5.58
N CYS A 46 -8.59 -2.70 4.88
CA CYS A 46 -7.28 -2.54 5.50
C CYS A 46 -6.89 -1.06 5.64
N THR A 47 -6.11 -0.74 6.68
CA THR A 47 -5.47 0.56 6.83
C THR A 47 -4.03 0.44 6.37
N ALA A 48 -3.58 1.32 5.49
CA ALA A 48 -2.24 1.28 4.94
C ALA A 48 -1.70 2.67 4.62
N VAL A 49 -0.39 2.79 4.67
CA VAL A 49 0.34 3.97 4.23
C VAL A 49 0.84 3.78 2.80
N ALA A 50 0.71 4.79 1.95
CA ALA A 50 1.35 4.80 0.64
C ALA A 50 2.85 5.10 0.75
N GLU A 51 3.69 4.15 0.35
CA GLU A 51 5.14 4.33 0.29
C GLU A 51 5.61 4.80 -1.08
N LYS A 52 4.96 4.34 -2.14
CA LYS A 52 5.35 4.63 -3.52
C LYS A 52 4.16 4.59 -4.46
N MET A 53 4.14 5.54 -5.40
CA MET A 53 3.23 5.57 -6.53
C MET A 53 4.05 5.68 -7.81
N ILE A 54 3.83 4.79 -8.77
CA ILE A 54 4.44 4.84 -10.09
C ILE A 54 3.33 4.97 -11.12
N VAL A 55 3.41 5.98 -11.97
CA VAL A 55 2.45 6.21 -13.06
C VAL A 55 3.16 6.01 -14.39
N LYS A 56 2.62 5.14 -15.23
CA LYS A 56 3.08 4.93 -16.62
C LYS A 56 1.95 5.27 -17.57
N TYR A 57 2.09 6.35 -18.33
CA TYR A 57 1.17 6.67 -19.41
C TYR A 57 1.44 5.78 -20.61
N THR A 58 0.38 5.20 -21.18
CA THR A 58 0.51 4.18 -22.25
C THR A 58 -0.25 4.56 -23.52
N LEU A 59 -1.17 5.52 -23.46
CA LEU A 59 -1.93 6.00 -24.62
C LEU A 59 -2.13 7.50 -24.52
N PHE A 60 -1.93 8.19 -25.64
CA PHE A 60 -2.13 9.63 -25.76
C PHE A 60 -3.02 9.96 -26.96
N ASP A 61 -3.75 11.05 -26.86
CA ASP A 61 -4.46 11.65 -27.99
C ASP A 61 -3.49 12.45 -28.89
N ARG A 62 -3.96 12.88 -30.08
CA ARG A 62 -3.23 13.72 -31.03
C ARG A 62 -2.73 15.03 -30.41
N GLY A 63 -3.45 15.55 -29.42
CA GLY A 63 -3.04 16.73 -28.64
C GLY A 63 -2.07 16.45 -27.49
N GLY A 64 -1.51 15.23 -27.39
CA GLY A 64 -0.58 14.85 -26.32
C GLY A 64 -1.23 14.61 -24.96
N ARG A 65 -2.57 14.58 -24.88
CA ARG A 65 -3.30 14.33 -23.63
C ARG A 65 -3.33 12.84 -23.31
N PRO A 66 -3.00 12.41 -22.08
CA PRO A 66 -3.02 11.00 -21.72
C PRO A 66 -4.45 10.47 -21.68
N LEU A 67 -4.72 9.42 -22.45
CA LEU A 67 -5.99 8.69 -22.48
C LEU A 67 -5.94 7.40 -21.64
N ARG A 68 -4.74 6.92 -21.31
CA ARG A 68 -4.55 5.73 -20.47
C ARG A 68 -3.30 5.85 -19.62
N ALA A 69 -3.43 5.46 -18.36
CA ALA A 69 -2.32 5.32 -17.43
C ALA A 69 -2.41 3.98 -16.70
N HIS A 70 -1.27 3.39 -16.41
CA HIS A 70 -1.12 2.27 -15.50
C HIS A 70 -0.47 2.78 -14.22
N VAL A 71 -1.15 2.58 -13.08
CA VAL A 71 -0.68 3.02 -11.77
C VAL A 71 -0.29 1.81 -10.95
N THR A 72 0.88 1.88 -10.32
CA THR A 72 1.33 0.89 -9.35
C THR A 72 1.52 1.57 -8.00
N LEU A 73 0.74 1.13 -7.01
CA LEU A 73 0.82 1.61 -5.62
C LEU A 73 1.54 0.56 -4.78
N LYS A 74 2.52 1.01 -3.99
CA LYS A 74 3.14 0.22 -2.94
C LYS A 74 2.64 0.72 -1.60
N LEU A 75 1.97 -0.16 -0.88
CA LEU A 75 1.29 0.13 0.37
C LEU A 75 1.94 -0.66 1.50
N LYS A 76 2.11 -0.02 2.65
CA LYS A 76 2.51 -0.67 3.89
C LYS A 76 1.31 -0.72 4.82
N VAL A 77 0.81 -1.91 5.07
CA VAL A 77 -0.33 -2.13 5.97
C VAL A 77 0.07 -1.69 7.38
N THR A 78 -0.75 -0.84 7.99
CA THR A 78 -0.65 -0.52 9.42
C THR A 78 -1.46 -1.56 10.18
N PRO A 79 -0.89 -2.27 11.17
CA PRO A 79 -1.68 -3.16 12.00
C PRO A 79 -2.70 -2.34 12.78
N SER A 80 -3.99 -2.55 12.50
CA SER A 80 -5.06 -2.02 13.35
C SER A 80 -5.10 -2.82 14.64
N ALA A 81 -5.16 -2.16 15.79
CA ALA A 81 -5.07 -2.75 17.13
C ALA A 81 -6.21 -3.72 17.53
N SER A 82 -7.06 -4.13 16.59
CA SER A 82 -8.20 -5.01 16.80
C SER A 82 -7.87 -6.46 16.44
N THR A 83 -6.82 -7.02 17.03
CA THR A 83 -6.62 -8.49 17.03
C THR A 83 -6.32 -8.97 18.45
N ASN A 84 -7.36 -8.95 19.30
CA ASN A 84 -7.45 -9.94 20.37
C ASN A 84 -7.74 -11.29 19.70
N GLY A 85 -6.68 -11.94 19.20
CA GLY A 85 -6.72 -13.18 18.43
C GLY A 85 -5.41 -13.40 17.70
N GLU A 86 -4.35 -13.75 18.43
CA GLU A 86 -3.01 -14.06 17.91
C GLU A 86 -2.95 -15.52 17.38
N PRO A 87 -2.01 -15.92 16.47
CA PRO A 87 -1.34 -15.23 15.36
C PRO A 87 -1.27 -16.04 14.03
N ALA A 88 -1.03 -15.36 12.90
CA ALA A 88 -0.11 -15.77 11.82
C ALA A 88 0.00 -14.58 10.84
N ILE A 89 1.15 -13.98 10.51
CA ILE A 89 2.36 -14.59 9.97
C ILE A 89 3.56 -13.73 10.41
N ALA A 90 4.53 -14.36 11.06
CA ALA A 90 5.81 -13.75 11.39
C ALA A 90 6.62 -13.47 10.11
N SER A 91 7.05 -12.22 9.92
CA SER A 91 8.15 -11.88 9.01
C SER A 91 9.47 -12.38 9.61
N LYS A 92 9.72 -13.69 9.56
CA LYS A 92 11.05 -14.23 9.88
C LYS A 92 11.97 -14.08 8.67
N SER A 93 12.93 -13.19 8.81
CA SER A 93 14.12 -13.12 7.95
C SER A 93 14.80 -14.50 7.91
N PRO A 94 15.13 -15.06 6.73
CA PRO A 94 15.62 -16.44 6.60
C PRO A 94 17.01 -16.73 7.21
N LYS A 95 17.63 -15.76 7.90
CA LYS A 95 18.97 -15.88 8.48
C LYS A 95 19.02 -16.32 9.94
N GLN A 96 17.89 -16.34 10.67
CA GLN A 96 17.89 -16.72 12.10
C GLN A 96 17.53 -18.20 12.38
N VAL A 97 17.10 -18.95 11.37
CA VAL A 97 16.65 -20.34 11.57
C VAL A 97 17.83 -21.31 11.75
N ILE A 98 19.01 -21.00 11.21
CA ILE A 98 20.15 -21.93 11.21
C ILE A 98 20.82 -22.02 12.60
N ASN A 99 20.80 -20.95 13.39
CA ASN A 99 21.46 -20.95 14.71
C ASN A 99 20.72 -21.80 15.76
N ASN A 100 19.44 -22.11 15.54
CA ASN A 100 18.63 -22.87 16.50
C ASN A 100 18.65 -24.39 16.29
N LEU A 101 19.29 -24.88 15.22
CA LEU A 101 19.39 -26.32 14.93
C LEU A 101 20.68 -26.95 15.46
N ARG A 102 21.76 -26.18 15.59
CA ARG A 102 23.03 -26.66 16.13
C ARG A 102 22.96 -26.96 17.63
N ASP A 103 22.12 -26.23 18.37
CA ASP A 103 21.96 -26.40 19.82
C ASP A 103 21.08 -27.62 20.19
N LYS A 104 20.27 -28.11 19.23
CA LYS A 104 19.32 -29.22 19.46
C LYS A 104 19.80 -30.59 18.97
N LEU A 105 20.89 -30.65 18.23
CA LEU A 105 21.56 -31.90 17.86
C LEU A 105 22.93 -31.85 18.53
N GLY A 106 23.04 -32.39 19.74
CA GLY A 106 24.28 -32.37 20.53
C GLY A 106 25.43 -33.10 19.84
N ILE A 107 26.09 -32.41 18.90
CA ILE A 107 27.37 -32.73 18.28
C ILE A 107 28.17 -31.43 18.15
#